data_AF-A0A498SM34-F1
#
_entry.id   AF-A0A498SM34-F1
#
_cell.length_a   1.000
_cell.length_b   1.000
_cell.length_c   1.000
_cell.angle_alpha   90.00
_cell.angle_beta   90.00
_cell.angle_gamma   90.00
#
_symmetry.space_group_name_H-M   'P 1'
#
loop_
_entity.id
_entity.type
_entity.pdbx_description
1 polymer ?
#
loop_
_entity_poly.entity_id
_entity_poly.type
_entity_poly.pdbx_seq_one_letter_code
_entity_poly.pdbx_strand_id
1 'polypeptide(L)'
;MIGCEVTLQDFDVSKDEDLLAQCHLLRREVFCQEYGLEELLVVDGEDRNSRHIVARWIGDGSVIATCRLRPVHPYVKLEQVAVRKTMFYFPRRDKLLTLHLWEFDYAEHKYTPGECFDPVTMKRIKETLMSFKEQDIPRLMHLQHLPDESVVGCSLLRAHKECARATLECNFTRSKQLEIFLTSVVWEKLNTGHYGEVDEAWRIFYASIMMCRAVRLKFEKEIQEALHACDIGLIMGRDIDGFALSAFAHHLHSSLSELSIPVSLKTQKLFQPPSPLLNSFDVDVCELPSFEEMLKIIENQKPVIIRGLVNQWPAFTKWNFSYFNESIGYRTVPIEIGSSYTDSNWKQTLMTFHDFIEKFIECENSDNPGYLAQHRLFDQIPELLNDIIIPDYCAFGEEGIDNVDMNIWIGPAGTVSPLHFDPKNNIFCQVVGRKFLRLVPATEAENVYPRNDGILINTSQVDARCPDITKFPRFSEAHVFDCTLCAGECLFIPAGFWHYVLALDPSISVSCWFTTKT
;
A
#
# COMPACT_ATOMS: atom_id res chain seq x y z
N MET A 1 4.54 33.29 -28.55
CA MET A 1 3.99 33.63 -29.88
C MET A 1 2.96 32.59 -30.26
N ILE A 2 1.86 33.00 -30.88
CA ILE A 2 0.90 32.13 -31.55
C ILE A 2 1.50 31.81 -32.93
N GLY A 3 1.61 30.52 -33.31
CA GLY A 3 1.92 30.14 -34.70
C GLY A 3 3.17 29.30 -34.98
N CYS A 4 3.76 28.60 -34.00
CA CYS A 4 4.78 27.58 -34.33
C CYS A 4 4.09 26.26 -34.71
N GLU A 5 4.13 25.89 -35.98
CA GLU A 5 3.79 24.53 -36.39
C GLU A 5 4.90 23.57 -35.96
N VAL A 6 4.50 22.43 -35.39
CA VAL A 6 5.41 21.42 -34.86
C VAL A 6 5.09 20.05 -35.44
N THR A 7 6.10 19.21 -35.61
CA THR A 7 5.92 17.78 -35.88
C THR A 7 6.28 16.96 -34.65
N LEU A 8 5.43 16.02 -34.28
CA LEU A 8 5.72 15.07 -33.21
C LEU A 8 6.39 13.82 -33.79
N GLN A 9 7.49 13.40 -33.19
CA GLN A 9 8.19 12.16 -33.50
C GLN A 9 8.33 11.36 -32.21
N ASP A 10 7.80 10.14 -32.20
CA ASP A 10 8.14 9.17 -31.17
C ASP A 10 9.32 8.30 -31.60
N PHE A 11 10.14 7.88 -30.65
CA PHE A 11 11.26 6.98 -30.91
C PHE A 11 11.59 6.12 -29.70
N ASP A 12 12.23 5.00 -30.00
CA ASP A 12 12.84 4.08 -29.04
C ASP A 12 14.30 4.51 -28.83
N VAL A 13 14.73 4.56 -27.57
CA VAL A 13 16.10 4.91 -27.16
C VAL A 13 17.15 4.11 -27.95
N SER A 14 16.87 2.82 -28.22
CA SER A 14 17.79 1.93 -28.94
C SER A 14 17.93 2.22 -30.43
N LYS A 15 17.10 3.11 -31.00
CA LYS A 15 17.02 3.36 -32.44
C LYS A 15 17.54 4.73 -32.88
N ASP A 16 17.67 5.70 -31.98
CA ASP A 16 18.04 7.08 -32.33
C ASP A 16 18.79 7.80 -31.19
N GLU A 17 20.08 7.47 -31.05
CA GLU A 17 20.97 8.05 -30.02
C GLU A 17 21.15 9.57 -30.18
N ASP A 18 21.16 10.07 -31.42
CA ASP A 18 21.29 11.50 -31.71
C ASP A 18 20.06 12.28 -31.24
N LEU A 19 18.86 11.72 -31.43
CA LEU A 19 17.64 12.34 -30.95
C LEU A 19 17.50 12.27 -29.43
N LEU A 20 18.00 11.20 -28.81
CA LEU A 20 18.11 11.10 -27.37
C LEU A 20 19.03 12.18 -26.79
N ALA A 21 20.21 12.39 -27.41
CA ALA A 21 21.13 13.45 -27.01
C ALA A 21 20.47 14.84 -27.09
N GLN A 22 19.66 15.09 -28.12
CA GLN A 22 18.87 16.33 -28.23
C GLN A 22 17.83 16.48 -27.11
N CYS A 23 17.16 15.38 -26.71
CA CYS A 23 16.24 15.38 -25.57
C CYS A 23 16.97 15.76 -24.27
N HIS A 24 18.16 15.19 -24.03
CA HIS A 24 18.97 15.51 -22.86
C HIS A 24 19.40 16.97 -22.83
N LEU A 25 19.88 17.50 -23.95
CA LEU A 25 20.26 18.92 -24.05
C LEU A 25 19.08 19.84 -23.72
N LEU A 26 17.90 19.56 -24.28
CA LEU A 26 16.70 20.36 -24.01
C LEU A 26 16.26 20.26 -22.55
N ARG A 27 16.31 19.08 -21.93
CA ARG A 27 15.96 18.94 -20.50
C ARG A 27 16.95 19.66 -19.59
N ARG A 28 18.23 19.63 -19.92
CA ARG A 28 19.27 20.37 -19.19
C ARG A 28 19.06 21.88 -19.32
N GLU A 29 18.73 22.36 -20.51
CA GLU A 29 18.34 23.75 -20.74
C GLU A 29 17.16 24.12 -19.83
N VAL A 30 16.06 23.37 -19.90
CA VAL A 30 14.83 23.67 -19.13
C VAL A 30 15.03 23.50 -17.63
N PHE A 31 15.40 22.32 -17.15
CA PHE A 31 15.46 22.02 -15.71
C PHE A 31 16.66 22.67 -15.02
N CYS A 32 17.85 22.58 -15.59
CA CYS A 32 19.05 23.07 -14.92
C CYS A 32 19.27 24.57 -15.16
N GLN A 33 19.20 25.03 -16.40
CA GLN A 33 19.51 26.43 -16.71
C GLN A 33 18.33 27.36 -16.41
N GLU A 34 17.09 26.96 -16.73
CA GLU A 34 15.93 27.83 -16.46
C GLU A 34 15.35 27.70 -15.05
N TYR A 35 15.28 26.47 -14.50
CA TYR A 35 14.70 26.22 -13.17
C TYR A 35 15.74 26.13 -12.05
N GLY A 36 17.04 26.15 -12.36
CA GLY A 36 18.11 26.07 -11.36
C GLY A 36 18.17 24.74 -10.62
N LEU A 37 17.62 23.66 -11.21
CA LEU A 37 17.67 22.32 -10.64
C LEU A 37 19.05 21.71 -10.88
N GLU A 38 19.50 20.86 -9.96
CA GLU A 38 20.73 20.10 -10.17
C GLU A 38 20.62 19.21 -11.40
N GLU A 39 21.74 19.02 -12.11
CA GLU A 39 21.80 18.15 -13.28
C GLU A 39 21.65 16.70 -12.84
N LEU A 40 20.44 16.18 -12.95
CA LEU A 40 20.18 14.76 -12.83
C LEU A 40 20.69 14.08 -14.11
N LEU A 41 21.69 13.21 -13.97
CA LEU A 41 22.09 12.26 -15.01
C LEU A 41 20.95 11.25 -15.20
N VAL A 42 19.90 11.66 -15.90
CA VAL A 42 18.74 10.80 -16.13
C VAL A 42 19.11 9.69 -17.12
N VAL A 43 18.89 8.47 -16.64
CA VAL A 43 18.98 7.14 -17.25
C VAL A 43 18.33 6.88 -18.61
N ASP A 44 18.00 7.87 -19.43
CA ASP A 44 17.16 7.61 -20.61
C ASP A 44 17.85 6.66 -21.59
N GLY A 45 19.18 6.74 -21.74
CA GLY A 45 19.99 5.80 -22.53
C GLY A 45 20.12 4.39 -21.96
N GLU A 46 19.82 4.19 -20.67
CA GLU A 46 19.92 2.88 -20.01
C GLU A 46 18.55 2.20 -19.86
N ASP A 47 17.45 2.94 -19.95
CA ASP A 47 16.10 2.38 -19.96
C ASP A 47 15.64 2.09 -21.40
N ARG A 48 16.01 0.90 -21.89
CA ARG A 48 15.62 0.38 -23.21
C ARG A 48 14.10 0.28 -23.42
N ASN A 49 13.32 0.35 -22.35
CA ASN A 49 11.87 0.27 -22.38
C ASN A 49 11.21 1.66 -22.32
N SER A 50 11.98 2.73 -22.23
CA SER A 50 11.44 4.08 -22.34
C SER A 50 11.25 4.47 -23.79
N ARG A 51 10.16 5.19 -24.08
CA ARG A 51 9.98 5.87 -25.36
C ARG A 51 9.95 7.36 -25.14
N HIS A 52 10.39 8.07 -26.15
CA HIS A 52 10.45 9.51 -26.11
C HIS A 52 9.51 10.04 -27.18
N ILE A 53 8.81 11.11 -26.85
CA ILE A 53 8.16 11.96 -27.85
C ILE A 53 8.95 13.26 -27.87
N VAL A 54 9.30 13.70 -29.07
CA VAL A 54 9.81 15.04 -29.30
C VAL A 54 8.85 15.83 -30.15
N ALA A 55 8.71 17.11 -29.84
CA ALA A 55 8.15 18.08 -30.76
C ALA A 55 9.30 18.80 -31.45
N ARG A 56 9.34 18.70 -32.77
CA ARG A 56 10.27 19.45 -33.61
C ARG A 56 9.55 20.65 -34.20
N TRP A 57 10.20 21.80 -34.21
CA TRP A 57 9.68 22.97 -34.92
C TRP A 57 9.82 22.76 -36.43
N ILE A 58 8.77 23.03 -37.21
CA ILE A 58 8.80 22.84 -38.67
C ILE A 58 9.79 23.79 -39.35
N GLY A 59 10.09 24.94 -38.75
CA GLY A 59 10.98 25.94 -39.34
C GLY A 59 12.40 25.40 -39.61
N ASP A 60 13.06 24.87 -38.57
CA ASP A 60 14.45 24.40 -38.65
C ASP A 60 14.64 22.92 -38.23
N GLY A 61 13.56 22.22 -37.86
CA GLY A 61 13.59 20.83 -37.41
C GLY A 61 14.12 20.64 -35.98
N SER A 62 14.40 21.72 -35.24
CA SER A 62 14.93 21.66 -33.88
C SER A 62 13.93 21.08 -32.90
N VAL A 63 14.40 20.26 -31.96
CA VAL A 63 13.59 19.76 -30.86
C VAL A 63 13.30 20.91 -29.89
N ILE A 64 12.02 21.25 -29.73
CA ILE A 64 11.55 22.34 -28.87
C ILE A 64 10.74 21.86 -27.68
N ALA A 65 10.26 20.61 -27.71
CA ALA A 65 9.70 19.94 -26.56
C ALA A 65 10.10 18.46 -26.55
N THR A 66 10.21 17.88 -25.37
CA THR A 66 10.40 16.44 -25.20
C THR A 66 9.65 15.97 -23.97
N CYS A 67 9.16 14.75 -24.03
CA CYS A 67 8.71 14.03 -22.84
C CYS A 67 9.16 12.58 -22.93
N ARG A 68 9.40 11.98 -21.77
CA ARG A 68 9.60 10.56 -21.63
C ARG A 68 8.26 9.90 -21.31
N LEU A 69 7.91 8.91 -22.12
CA LEU A 69 6.83 7.98 -21.81
C LEU A 69 7.44 6.79 -21.07
N ARG A 70 6.95 6.56 -19.86
CA ARG A 70 7.49 5.55 -18.96
C ARG A 70 6.41 4.52 -18.61
N PRO A 71 6.54 3.25 -19.02
CA PRO A 71 5.55 2.21 -18.68
C PRO A 71 5.60 1.88 -17.18
N VAL A 72 4.47 2.05 -16.48
CA VAL A 72 4.29 1.73 -15.06
C VAL A 72 3.02 0.92 -14.95
N HIS A 73 3.11 -0.40 -15.15
CA HIS A 73 1.92 -1.25 -15.25
C HIS A 73 0.91 -0.96 -14.12
N PRO A 74 -0.39 -0.77 -14.40
CA PRO A 74 -1.08 -0.80 -15.71
C PRO A 74 -1.07 0.53 -16.51
N TYR A 75 -0.38 1.54 -16.01
CA TYR A 75 -0.35 2.90 -16.52
C TYR A 75 0.88 3.20 -17.40
N VAL A 76 0.87 4.35 -18.06
CA VAL A 76 2.09 4.97 -18.59
C VAL A 76 2.22 6.34 -17.98
N LYS A 77 3.34 6.57 -17.31
CA LYS A 77 3.65 7.85 -16.70
C LYS A 77 4.33 8.75 -17.73
N LEU A 78 3.81 9.97 -17.85
CA LEU A 78 4.45 11.04 -18.60
C LEU A 78 5.43 11.74 -17.67
N GLU A 79 6.72 11.70 -18.01
CA GLU A 79 7.78 12.28 -17.17
C GLU A 79 8.71 13.17 -17.99
N GLN A 80 9.49 13.99 -17.27
CA GLN A 80 10.58 14.78 -17.86
C GLN A 80 10.11 15.63 -19.04
N VAL A 81 8.92 16.22 -18.89
CA VAL A 81 8.30 17.12 -19.87
C VAL A 81 9.09 18.43 -19.85
N ALA A 82 9.88 18.64 -20.89
CA ALA A 82 10.64 19.85 -21.08
C ALA A 82 10.15 20.56 -22.34
N VAL A 83 9.86 21.85 -22.22
CA VAL A 83 9.41 22.70 -23.33
C VAL A 83 10.26 23.95 -23.31
N ARG A 84 10.91 24.28 -24.44
CA ARG A 84 11.79 25.43 -24.56
C ARG A 84 11.00 26.73 -24.40
N LYS A 85 11.39 27.56 -23.43
CA LYS A 85 10.68 28.79 -23.04
C LYS A 85 10.64 29.87 -24.12
N THR A 86 11.62 29.89 -25.03
CA THR A 86 11.73 30.92 -26.07
C THR A 86 10.64 30.84 -27.15
N MET A 87 9.83 29.78 -27.20
CA MET A 87 8.75 29.61 -28.18
C MET A 87 7.34 29.93 -27.63
N PHE A 88 7.08 29.69 -26.34
CA PHE A 88 5.75 29.81 -25.73
C PHE A 88 5.72 30.80 -24.56
N TYR A 89 4.93 31.87 -24.69
CA TYR A 89 4.64 32.80 -23.59
C TYR A 89 3.36 32.31 -22.90
N PHE A 90 3.48 31.39 -21.95
CA PHE A 90 2.37 31.06 -21.06
C PHE A 90 2.37 32.04 -19.88
N PRO A 91 1.23 32.66 -19.53
CA PRO A 91 1.07 33.26 -18.21
C PRO A 91 1.14 32.12 -17.20
N ARG A 92 2.23 32.06 -16.43
CA ARG A 92 2.47 31.07 -15.37
C ARG A 92 1.38 31.20 -14.30
N ARG A 93 0.40 30.28 -14.28
CA ARG A 93 -0.36 30.02 -13.05
C ARG A 93 -0.48 28.56 -12.65
N ASP A 94 -0.42 27.58 -13.53
CA ASP A 94 -0.59 26.18 -13.11
C ASP A 94 0.59 25.29 -13.54
N LYS A 95 1.23 24.65 -12.55
CA LYS A 95 2.08 23.49 -12.80
C LYS A 95 1.18 22.40 -13.38
N LEU A 96 1.34 22.04 -14.66
CA LEU A 96 0.77 20.81 -15.21
C LEU A 96 1.50 19.60 -14.61
N LEU A 97 1.16 19.28 -13.37
CA LEU A 97 1.49 18.03 -12.73
C LEU A 97 0.46 17.01 -13.22
N THR A 98 0.84 16.24 -14.24
CA THR A 98 0.13 15.04 -14.72
C THR A 98 -1.05 15.30 -15.68
N LEU A 99 -1.02 14.65 -16.85
CA LEU A 99 -2.09 14.65 -17.86
C LEU A 99 -2.71 13.23 -17.89
N HIS A 100 -3.97 13.11 -17.47
CA HIS A 100 -4.69 11.84 -17.43
C HIS A 100 -5.37 11.58 -18.79
N LEU A 101 -4.70 10.82 -19.68
CA LEU A 101 -5.10 10.68 -21.09
C LEU A 101 -6.26 9.69 -21.35
N TRP A 102 -6.71 8.96 -20.33
CA TRP A 102 -7.60 7.80 -20.49
C TRP A 102 -9.10 8.12 -20.47
N GLU A 103 -9.52 9.31 -20.01
CA GLU A 103 -10.95 9.66 -19.85
C GLU A 103 -11.56 10.49 -20.99
N PHE A 104 -10.79 10.89 -22.00
CA PHE A 104 -11.30 11.77 -23.06
C PHE A 104 -11.95 11.00 -24.21
N ASP A 105 -13.21 11.34 -24.52
CA ASP A 105 -13.88 10.96 -25.76
C ASP A 105 -13.52 11.98 -26.86
N TYR A 106 -12.73 11.53 -27.83
CA TYR A 106 -12.09 12.38 -28.85
C TYR A 106 -12.99 12.67 -30.06
N ALA A 107 -14.17 12.06 -30.16
CA ALA A 107 -15.00 12.13 -31.36
C ALA A 107 -15.59 13.52 -31.64
N GLU A 108 -15.71 14.38 -30.62
CA GLU A 108 -16.45 15.65 -30.74
C GLU A 108 -15.59 16.93 -30.58
N HIS A 109 -14.28 16.82 -30.32
CA HIS A 109 -13.44 17.99 -30.02
C HIS A 109 -12.87 18.67 -31.28
N LYS A 110 -13.08 19.99 -31.42
CA LYS A 110 -12.40 20.83 -32.42
C LYS A 110 -11.15 21.44 -31.80
N TYR A 111 -9.99 21.00 -32.25
CA TYR A 111 -8.71 21.40 -31.70
C TYR A 111 -8.33 22.84 -31.99
N THR A 112 -7.77 23.51 -30.99
CA THR A 112 -7.26 24.88 -31.09
C THR A 112 -5.73 24.87 -31.10
N PRO A 113 -5.05 25.67 -31.94
CA PRO A 113 -3.60 25.80 -31.91
C PRO A 113 -3.10 26.16 -30.51
N GLY A 114 -2.41 25.22 -29.84
CA GLY A 114 -2.02 25.32 -28.43
C GLY A 114 -2.34 24.06 -27.60
N GLU A 115 -3.21 23.18 -28.09
CA GLU A 115 -3.46 21.86 -27.50
C GLU A 115 -2.40 20.87 -28.00
N CYS A 116 -1.61 20.31 -27.08
CA CYS A 116 -0.32 19.66 -27.40
C CYS A 116 -0.39 18.38 -28.24
N PHE A 117 -1.57 17.81 -28.53
CA PHE A 117 -1.66 16.54 -29.24
C PHE A 117 -2.93 16.46 -30.10
N ASP A 118 -2.77 16.35 -31.42
CA ASP A 118 -3.88 16.06 -32.34
C ASP A 118 -4.36 14.60 -32.18
N PRO A 119 -5.57 14.23 -32.66
CA PRO A 119 -6.14 12.89 -32.50
C PRO A 119 -5.29 11.75 -33.06
N VAL A 120 -4.55 11.98 -34.15
CA VAL A 120 -3.71 10.96 -34.77
C VAL A 120 -2.47 10.73 -33.91
N THR A 121 -1.91 11.79 -33.34
CA THR A 121 -0.82 11.68 -32.39
C THR A 121 -1.28 11.04 -31.08
N MET A 122 -2.44 11.42 -30.53
CA MET A 122 -3.02 10.76 -29.36
C MET A 122 -3.31 9.28 -29.60
N LYS A 123 -3.77 8.92 -30.80
CA LYS A 123 -3.95 7.53 -31.22
C LYS A 123 -2.62 6.79 -31.29
N ARG A 124 -1.56 7.38 -31.85
CA ARG A 124 -0.22 6.79 -31.88
C ARG A 124 0.41 6.64 -30.50
N ILE A 125 0.20 7.63 -29.62
CA ILE A 125 0.57 7.52 -28.21
C ILE A 125 -0.15 6.32 -27.63
N LYS A 126 -1.48 6.24 -27.74
CA LYS A 126 -2.28 5.11 -27.26
C LYS A 126 -1.84 3.75 -27.84
N GLU A 127 -1.62 3.63 -29.13
CA GLU A 127 -1.11 2.41 -29.79
C GLU A 127 0.28 2.02 -29.27
N THR A 128 1.16 3.01 -29.10
CA THR A 128 2.48 2.84 -28.46
C THR A 128 2.34 2.40 -27.00
N LEU A 129 1.42 3.00 -26.24
CA LEU A 129 1.09 2.61 -24.86
C LEU A 129 0.62 1.16 -24.79
N MET A 130 -0.22 0.75 -25.75
CA MET A 130 -0.74 -0.62 -25.84
C MET A 130 0.32 -1.64 -26.27
N SER A 131 1.36 -1.23 -27.00
CA SER A 131 2.50 -2.11 -27.35
C SER A 131 3.45 -2.41 -26.17
N PHE A 132 3.45 -1.58 -25.12
CA PHE A 132 4.21 -1.85 -23.89
C PHE A 132 3.58 -2.92 -23.00
N LYS A 133 2.35 -3.34 -23.31
CA LYS A 133 1.59 -4.33 -22.54
C LYS A 133 2.20 -5.74 -22.61
N GLU A 134 3.23 -5.96 -23.43
CA GLU A 134 3.84 -7.27 -23.67
C GLU A 134 5.15 -7.53 -22.89
N GLN A 135 5.69 -6.54 -22.15
CA GLN A 135 6.85 -6.80 -21.30
C GLN A 135 6.44 -6.97 -19.84
N ASP A 136 6.12 -8.21 -19.47
CA ASP A 136 5.77 -8.65 -18.12
C ASP A 136 6.97 -8.64 -17.14
N ILE A 137 7.88 -7.66 -17.24
CA ILE A 137 9.12 -7.60 -16.47
C ILE A 137 9.39 -6.14 -16.03
N PRO A 138 9.57 -5.89 -14.73
CA PRO A 138 9.92 -4.59 -14.19
C PRO A 138 11.29 -4.06 -14.67
N ARG A 139 11.43 -2.73 -14.74
CA ARG A 139 12.61 -2.04 -15.30
C ARG A 139 13.75 -1.95 -14.28
N LEU A 140 14.43 -3.08 -14.06
CA LEU A 140 15.43 -3.24 -13.00
C LEU A 140 16.54 -2.17 -13.00
N MET A 141 17.01 -1.73 -14.18
CA MET A 141 18.08 -0.73 -14.27
C MET A 141 17.67 0.65 -13.71
N HIS A 142 16.38 0.99 -13.77
CA HIS A 142 15.89 2.28 -13.27
C HIS A 142 15.86 2.34 -11.74
N LEU A 143 15.70 1.18 -11.10
CA LEU A 143 15.49 1.08 -9.66
C LEU A 143 16.68 1.59 -8.83
N GLN A 144 17.87 1.69 -9.41
CA GLN A 144 19.06 2.25 -8.76
C GLN A 144 18.90 3.73 -8.33
N HIS A 145 17.96 4.46 -8.94
CA HIS A 145 17.74 5.89 -8.68
C HIS A 145 16.62 6.18 -7.68
N LEU A 146 15.93 5.13 -7.20
CA LEU A 146 14.83 5.29 -6.25
C LEU A 146 15.32 5.56 -4.82
N PRO A 147 16.34 4.84 -4.29
CA PRO A 147 16.84 5.11 -2.95
C PRO A 147 17.67 6.39 -2.90
N ASP A 148 17.62 7.10 -1.77
CA ASP A 148 18.50 8.23 -1.50
C ASP A 148 19.97 7.77 -1.41
N GLU A 149 20.80 8.24 -2.35
CA GLU A 149 22.23 7.92 -2.41
C GLU A 149 23.00 8.39 -1.17
N SER A 150 22.60 9.50 -0.55
CA SER A 150 23.25 10.04 0.64
C SER A 150 23.05 9.13 1.87
N VAL A 151 21.97 8.35 1.87
CA VAL A 151 21.64 7.39 2.94
C VAL A 151 22.22 6.00 2.65
N VAL A 152 21.98 5.47 1.45
CA VAL A 152 22.36 4.09 1.09
C VAL A 152 23.84 3.99 0.70
N GLY A 153 24.36 5.01 0.04
CA GLY A 153 25.74 5.07 -0.45
C GLY A 153 25.94 4.54 -1.87
N CYS A 154 26.73 5.28 -2.66
CA CYS A 154 26.97 5.03 -4.08
C CYS A 154 27.54 3.64 -4.40
N SER A 155 28.36 3.06 -3.52
CA SER A 155 28.94 1.72 -3.72
C SER A 155 27.89 0.61 -3.73
N LEU A 156 26.88 0.70 -2.86
CA LEU A 156 25.78 -0.25 -2.82
C LEU A 156 24.85 -0.07 -4.01
N LEU A 157 24.54 1.18 -4.38
CA LEU A 157 23.76 1.48 -5.58
C LEU A 157 24.44 0.95 -6.85
N ARG A 158 25.77 1.06 -6.95
CA ARG A 158 26.54 0.48 -8.07
C ARG A 158 26.48 -1.04 -8.10
N ALA A 159 26.57 -1.70 -6.95
CA ALA A 159 26.43 -3.16 -6.86
C ALA A 159 25.00 -3.62 -7.22
N HIS A 160 23.99 -2.84 -6.85
CA HIS A 160 22.60 -3.07 -7.24
C HIS A 160 22.37 -2.87 -8.74
N LYS A 161 22.93 -1.81 -9.35
CA LYS A 161 22.95 -1.62 -10.81
C LYS A 161 23.53 -2.85 -11.51
N GLU A 162 24.62 -3.39 -10.99
CA GLU A 162 25.24 -4.60 -11.52
C GLU A 162 24.35 -5.83 -11.36
N CYS A 163 23.65 -5.97 -10.23
CA CYS A 163 22.69 -7.04 -9.99
C CYS A 163 21.54 -6.99 -11.00
N ALA A 164 20.96 -5.81 -11.22
CA ALA A 164 19.94 -5.56 -12.23
C ALA A 164 20.42 -5.94 -13.63
N ARG A 165 21.62 -5.47 -14.02
CA ARG A 165 22.23 -5.78 -15.32
C ARG A 165 22.46 -7.28 -15.51
N ALA A 166 23.08 -7.94 -14.54
CA ALA A 166 23.32 -9.38 -14.58
C ALA A 166 22.02 -10.19 -14.67
N THR A 167 20.94 -9.72 -14.03
CA THR A 167 19.62 -10.35 -14.12
C THR A 167 19.05 -10.26 -15.53
N LEU A 168 19.08 -9.08 -16.15
CA LEU A 168 18.57 -8.86 -17.50
C LEU A 168 19.42 -9.56 -18.59
N GLU A 169 20.73 -9.68 -18.37
CA GLU A 169 21.65 -10.41 -19.25
C GLU A 169 21.60 -11.94 -19.04
N CYS A 170 20.70 -12.44 -18.18
CA CYS A 170 20.59 -13.85 -17.81
C CYS A 170 21.87 -14.46 -17.18
N ASN A 171 22.74 -13.63 -16.60
CA ASN A 171 23.88 -14.07 -15.80
C ASN A 171 23.43 -14.32 -14.35
N PHE A 172 22.62 -15.37 -14.15
CA PHE A 172 21.95 -15.65 -12.88
C PHE A 172 22.92 -15.96 -11.73
N THR A 173 24.07 -16.58 -12.02
CA THR A 173 25.13 -16.78 -11.02
C THR A 173 25.61 -15.45 -10.45
N ARG A 174 25.90 -14.47 -11.31
CA ARG A 174 26.36 -13.14 -10.87
C ARG A 174 25.25 -12.36 -10.19
N SER A 175 24.04 -12.39 -10.75
CA SER A 175 22.86 -11.75 -10.15
C SER A 175 22.62 -12.26 -8.72
N LYS A 176 22.58 -13.58 -8.52
CA LYS A 176 22.39 -14.22 -7.20
C LYS A 176 23.50 -13.88 -6.20
N GLN A 177 24.76 -13.85 -6.63
CA GLN A 177 25.87 -13.45 -5.75
C GLN A 177 25.71 -12.02 -5.24
N LEU A 178 25.36 -11.09 -6.13
CA LEU A 178 25.16 -9.68 -5.76
C LEU A 178 23.91 -9.48 -4.92
N GLU A 179 22.81 -10.16 -5.28
CA GLU A 179 21.57 -10.15 -4.50
C GLU A 179 21.79 -10.62 -3.07
N ILE A 180 22.48 -11.74 -2.85
CA ILE A 180 22.80 -12.24 -1.51
C ILE A 180 23.61 -11.21 -0.73
N PHE A 181 24.68 -10.67 -1.33
CA PHE A 181 25.51 -9.66 -0.69
C PHE A 181 24.70 -8.40 -0.29
N LEU A 182 23.93 -7.86 -1.22
CA LEU A 182 23.13 -6.66 -1.01
C LEU A 182 22.06 -6.91 0.06
N THR A 183 21.34 -8.02 -0.04
CA THR A 183 20.28 -8.38 0.92
C THR A 183 20.85 -8.56 2.31
N SER A 184 22.02 -9.18 2.49
CA SER A 184 22.67 -9.30 3.80
C SER A 184 22.98 -7.94 4.43
N VAL A 185 23.49 -6.98 3.66
CA VAL A 185 23.79 -5.63 4.16
C VAL A 185 22.51 -4.89 4.54
N VAL A 186 21.50 -4.91 3.68
CA VAL A 186 20.24 -4.20 3.92
C VAL A 186 19.45 -4.84 5.05
N TRP A 187 19.50 -6.18 5.20
CA TRP A 187 18.84 -6.88 6.29
C TRP A 187 19.32 -6.41 7.66
N GLU A 188 20.64 -6.22 7.84
CA GLU A 188 21.19 -5.64 9.06
C GLU A 188 20.63 -4.24 9.32
N LYS A 189 20.48 -3.42 8.29
CA LYS A 189 19.91 -2.07 8.41
C LYS A 189 18.44 -2.08 8.80
N LEU A 190 17.64 -2.95 8.20
CA LEU A 190 16.21 -3.06 8.51
C LEU A 190 15.96 -3.61 9.93
N ASN A 191 16.89 -4.39 10.48
CA ASN A 191 16.75 -5.05 11.78
C ASN A 191 17.63 -4.44 12.88
N THR A 192 18.26 -3.27 12.63
CA THR A 192 18.98 -2.52 13.66
C THR A 192 18.05 -1.48 14.27
N GLY A 193 17.67 -1.67 15.54
CA GLY A 193 16.80 -0.72 16.26
C GLY A 193 15.31 -0.95 15.98
N HIS A 194 14.49 0.07 16.24
CA HIS A 194 13.05 -0.03 16.01
C HIS A 194 12.74 0.16 14.51
N TYR A 195 11.93 -0.73 13.91
CA TYR A 195 11.66 -0.70 12.46
C TYR A 195 11.10 0.66 11.99
N GLY A 196 10.28 1.31 12.81
CA GLY A 196 9.74 2.66 12.54
C GLY A 196 10.80 3.75 12.37
N GLU A 197 12.01 3.56 12.92
CA GLU A 197 13.14 4.51 12.80
C GLU A 197 14.02 4.24 11.57
N VAL A 198 13.77 3.14 10.86
CA VAL A 198 14.53 2.78 9.66
C VAL A 198 14.18 3.74 8.53
N ASP A 199 15.20 4.44 8.05
CA ASP A 199 15.10 5.38 6.92
C ASP A 199 14.46 4.72 5.70
N GLU A 200 13.53 5.44 5.07
CA GLU A 200 12.75 4.97 3.94
C GLU A 200 13.62 4.56 2.74
N ALA A 201 14.79 5.19 2.56
CA ALA A 201 15.73 4.82 1.51
C ALA A 201 16.20 3.36 1.62
N TRP A 202 16.40 2.84 2.84
CA TRP A 202 16.75 1.42 3.05
C TRP A 202 15.59 0.49 2.70
N ARG A 203 14.34 0.90 2.97
CA ARG A 203 13.13 0.14 2.63
C ARG A 203 12.91 0.06 1.12
N ILE A 204 13.07 1.19 0.43
CA ILE A 204 13.04 1.27 -1.03
C ILE A 204 14.15 0.40 -1.64
N PHE A 205 15.36 0.48 -1.09
CA PHE A 205 16.49 -0.29 -1.59
C PHE A 205 16.31 -1.80 -1.39
N TYR A 206 15.76 -2.22 -0.25
CA TYR A 206 15.40 -3.61 -0.03
C TYR A 206 14.40 -4.11 -1.09
N ALA A 207 13.31 -3.38 -1.30
CA ALA A 207 12.30 -3.72 -2.29
C ALA A 207 12.88 -3.79 -3.71
N SER A 208 13.82 -2.91 -4.08
CA SER A 208 14.45 -2.95 -5.40
C SER A 208 15.36 -4.17 -5.61
N ILE A 209 16.09 -4.60 -4.57
CA ILE A 209 16.88 -5.83 -4.59
C ILE A 209 15.96 -7.05 -4.75
N MET A 210 14.86 -7.07 -3.99
CA MET A 210 13.86 -8.16 -4.07
C MET A 210 13.17 -8.21 -5.43
N MET A 211 12.99 -7.06 -6.10
CA MET A 211 12.53 -7.02 -7.49
C MET A 211 13.50 -7.71 -8.46
N CYS A 212 14.82 -7.46 -8.32
CA CYS A 212 15.83 -8.15 -9.13
C CYS A 212 15.80 -9.66 -8.89
N ARG A 213 15.65 -10.07 -7.62
CA ARG A 213 15.49 -11.48 -7.24
C ARG A 213 14.25 -12.11 -7.89
N ALA A 214 13.10 -11.44 -7.80
CA ALA A 214 11.84 -11.96 -8.33
C ALA A 214 11.90 -12.12 -9.85
N VAL A 215 12.47 -11.16 -10.58
CA VAL A 215 12.65 -11.26 -12.03
C VAL A 215 13.60 -12.42 -12.40
N ARG A 216 14.71 -12.57 -11.67
CA ARG A 216 15.63 -13.71 -11.86
C ARG A 216 14.88 -15.04 -11.68
N LEU A 217 14.16 -15.20 -10.57
CA LEU A 217 13.41 -16.42 -10.26
C LEU A 217 12.31 -16.70 -11.29
N LYS A 218 11.62 -15.67 -11.79
CA LYS A 218 10.68 -15.80 -12.91
C LYS A 218 11.36 -16.38 -14.15
N PHE A 219 12.55 -15.89 -14.52
CA PHE A 219 13.31 -16.44 -15.64
C PHE A 219 13.80 -17.88 -15.41
N GLU A 220 14.11 -18.22 -14.16
CA GLU A 220 14.45 -19.59 -13.73
C GLU A 220 13.20 -20.51 -13.64
N LYS A 221 11.99 -19.97 -13.88
CA LYS A 221 10.69 -20.63 -13.80
C LYS A 221 10.26 -21.04 -12.39
N GLU A 222 10.83 -20.40 -11.37
CA GLU A 222 10.47 -20.54 -9.95
C GLU A 222 9.42 -19.46 -9.59
N ILE A 223 8.20 -19.63 -10.10
CA ILE A 223 7.14 -18.59 -10.05
C ILE A 223 6.67 -18.31 -8.62
N GLN A 224 6.52 -19.33 -7.77
CA GLN A 224 6.08 -19.14 -6.39
C GLN A 224 7.16 -18.46 -5.55
N GLU A 225 8.43 -18.80 -5.77
CA GLU A 225 9.57 -18.18 -5.11
C GLU A 225 9.77 -16.74 -5.59
N ALA A 226 9.49 -16.46 -6.87
CA ALA A 226 9.45 -15.11 -7.41
C ALA A 226 8.34 -14.27 -6.76
N LEU A 227 7.14 -14.85 -6.60
CA LEU A 227 6.01 -14.20 -5.93
C LEU A 227 6.34 -13.92 -4.46
N HIS A 228 6.87 -14.92 -3.76
CA HIS A 228 7.33 -14.77 -2.39
C HIS A 228 8.40 -13.67 -2.28
N ALA A 229 9.36 -13.60 -3.19
CA ALA A 229 10.34 -12.52 -3.21
C ALA A 229 9.69 -11.13 -3.34
N CYS A 230 8.63 -10.99 -4.16
CA CYS A 230 7.88 -9.75 -4.25
C CYS A 230 7.17 -9.40 -2.94
N ASP A 231 6.47 -10.36 -2.35
CA ASP A 231 5.72 -10.14 -1.10
C ASP A 231 6.65 -9.78 0.06
N ILE A 232 7.81 -10.43 0.18
CA ILE A 232 8.81 -10.06 1.18
C ILE A 232 9.35 -8.64 0.94
N GLY A 233 9.58 -8.26 -0.32
CA GLY A 233 9.96 -6.89 -0.68
C GLY A 233 8.91 -5.85 -0.30
N LEU A 234 7.63 -6.17 -0.44
CA LEU A 234 6.51 -5.30 -0.05
C LEU A 234 6.34 -5.23 1.47
N ILE A 235 6.45 -6.36 2.17
CA ILE A 235 6.25 -6.45 3.64
C ILE A 235 7.40 -5.78 4.39
N MET A 236 8.64 -6.07 4.02
CA MET A 236 9.83 -5.56 4.74
C MET A 236 10.31 -4.22 4.18
N GLY A 237 9.87 -3.85 2.98
CA GLY A 237 10.21 -2.61 2.31
C GLY A 237 8.96 -1.74 2.12
N ARG A 238 8.65 -1.48 0.85
CA ARG A 238 7.44 -0.82 0.38
C ARG A 238 7.29 -1.07 -1.12
N ASP A 239 6.16 -0.68 -1.68
CA ASP A 239 6.05 -0.66 -3.12
C ASP A 239 6.93 0.42 -3.76
N ILE A 240 7.37 0.17 -4.98
CA ILE A 240 8.36 0.97 -5.70
C ILE A 240 7.91 1.30 -7.12
N ASP A 241 8.46 2.38 -7.65
CA ASP A 241 8.24 2.82 -9.03
C ASP A 241 6.77 3.01 -9.45
N GLY A 242 5.87 3.33 -8.51
CA GLY A 242 4.44 3.52 -8.77
C GLY A 242 3.68 2.21 -8.92
N PHE A 243 3.80 1.33 -7.94
CA PHE A 243 3.16 0.01 -7.87
C PHE A 243 3.79 -1.10 -8.70
N ALA A 244 5.05 -0.95 -9.13
CA ALA A 244 5.68 -1.94 -9.99
C ALA A 244 5.85 -3.30 -9.30
N LEU A 245 6.13 -3.32 -7.98
CA LEU A 245 6.37 -4.56 -7.25
C LEU A 245 5.09 -5.32 -6.96
N SER A 246 4.04 -4.64 -6.49
CA SER A 246 2.72 -5.27 -6.32
C SER A 246 2.12 -5.70 -7.65
N ALA A 247 2.25 -4.91 -8.72
CA ALA A 247 1.80 -5.30 -10.05
C ALA A 247 2.51 -6.56 -10.57
N PHE A 248 3.82 -6.66 -10.36
CA PHE A 248 4.57 -7.85 -10.74
C PHE A 248 4.18 -9.07 -9.90
N ALA A 249 3.95 -8.88 -8.60
CA ALA A 249 3.40 -9.91 -7.72
C ALA A 249 2.01 -10.38 -8.20
N HIS A 250 1.13 -9.46 -8.58
CA HIS A 250 -0.19 -9.77 -9.11
C HIS A 250 -0.10 -10.58 -10.41
N HIS A 251 0.77 -10.19 -11.34
CA HIS A 251 1.00 -10.93 -12.57
C HIS A 251 1.53 -12.36 -12.31
N LEU A 252 2.49 -12.51 -11.40
CA LEU A 252 3.02 -13.82 -11.00
C LEU A 252 1.92 -14.68 -10.37
N HIS A 253 1.15 -14.12 -9.44
CA HIS A 253 0.01 -14.80 -8.82
C HIS A 253 -1.01 -15.27 -9.86
N SER A 254 -1.40 -14.39 -10.78
CA SER A 254 -2.39 -14.69 -11.84
C SER A 254 -1.92 -15.75 -12.83
N SER A 255 -0.61 -16.04 -12.89
CA SER A 255 -0.05 -17.10 -13.71
C SER A 255 -0.07 -18.49 -13.05
N LEU A 256 -0.34 -18.55 -11.75
CA LEU A 256 -0.50 -19.80 -10.99
C LEU A 256 -1.90 -20.38 -11.19
N SER A 257 -2.07 -21.67 -10.88
CA SER A 257 -3.36 -22.36 -10.98
C SER A 257 -4.40 -21.77 -10.03
N GLU A 258 -5.64 -21.58 -10.47
CA GLU A 258 -6.72 -21.11 -9.60
C GLU A 258 -6.95 -22.04 -8.39
N LEU A 259 -7.02 -21.44 -7.20
CA LEU A 259 -7.41 -22.10 -5.96
C LEU A 259 -8.93 -22.07 -5.80
N SER A 260 -9.65 -22.81 -6.64
CA SER A 260 -11.13 -22.82 -6.68
C SER A 260 -11.78 -23.78 -5.65
N ILE A 261 -11.07 -24.09 -4.56
CA ILE A 261 -11.61 -24.93 -3.47
C ILE A 261 -12.39 -24.03 -2.50
N PRO A 262 -13.71 -24.24 -2.33
CA PRO A 262 -14.50 -23.45 -1.39
C PRO A 262 -14.03 -23.68 0.05
N VAL A 263 -13.86 -22.59 0.79
CA VAL A 263 -13.42 -22.64 2.20
C VAL A 263 -14.56 -23.08 3.11
N SER A 264 -14.34 -24.12 3.90
CA SER A 264 -15.32 -24.70 4.81
C SER A 264 -15.16 -24.15 6.24
N LEU A 265 -16.21 -23.48 6.74
CA LEU A 265 -16.27 -22.97 8.12
C LEU A 265 -16.99 -23.91 9.10
N LYS A 266 -17.34 -25.13 8.70
CA LYS A 266 -18.22 -26.03 9.48
C LYS A 266 -17.67 -26.44 10.85
N THR A 267 -16.35 -26.41 10.99
CA THR A 267 -15.57 -26.79 12.16
C THR A 267 -15.38 -25.61 13.13
N GLN A 268 -15.73 -24.39 12.72
CA GLN A 268 -15.46 -23.21 13.55
C GLN A 268 -16.44 -23.09 14.72
N LYS A 269 -15.89 -23.03 15.94
CA LYS A 269 -16.65 -22.79 17.16
C LYS A 269 -16.97 -21.31 17.30
N LEU A 270 -18.26 -20.96 17.28
CA LEU A 270 -18.70 -19.59 17.53
C LEU A 270 -18.63 -19.27 19.03
N PHE A 271 -18.21 -18.04 19.34
CA PHE A 271 -18.15 -17.53 20.70
C PHE A 271 -19.36 -16.66 20.98
N GLN A 272 -19.81 -16.70 22.24
CA GLN A 272 -20.78 -15.74 22.75
C GLN A 272 -20.04 -14.51 23.27
N PRO A 273 -20.65 -13.31 23.17
CA PRO A 273 -20.08 -12.13 23.81
C PRO A 273 -19.87 -12.40 25.31
N PRO A 274 -18.78 -11.89 25.91
CA PRO A 274 -18.61 -11.94 27.36
C PRO A 274 -19.80 -11.31 28.08
N SER A 275 -20.07 -11.77 29.30
CA SER A 275 -21.10 -11.13 30.13
C SER A 275 -20.76 -9.65 30.34
N PRO A 276 -21.76 -8.75 30.31
CA PRO A 276 -21.56 -7.34 30.63
C PRO A 276 -20.98 -7.18 32.04
N LEU A 277 -20.07 -6.21 32.21
CA LEU A 277 -19.55 -5.85 33.52
C LEU A 277 -20.54 -4.95 34.25
N LEU A 278 -20.46 -4.91 35.58
CA LEU A 278 -21.34 -4.03 36.39
C LEU A 278 -21.16 -2.54 36.08
N ASN A 279 -19.97 -2.15 35.62
CA ASN A 279 -19.60 -0.79 35.21
C ASN A 279 -19.61 -0.59 33.69
N SER A 280 -20.23 -1.51 32.93
CA SER A 280 -20.34 -1.39 31.47
C SER A 280 -21.61 -0.68 31.03
N PHE A 281 -21.50 0.09 29.95
CA PHE A 281 -22.56 0.79 29.24
C PHE A 281 -22.56 0.38 27.77
N ASP A 282 -23.70 0.44 27.10
CA ASP A 282 -23.75 0.20 25.66
C ASP A 282 -23.13 1.37 24.88
N VAL A 283 -22.41 1.07 23.80
CA VAL A 283 -21.99 2.10 22.83
C VAL A 283 -23.21 2.60 22.06
N ASP A 284 -23.33 3.93 21.94
CA ASP A 284 -24.41 4.54 21.16
C ASP A 284 -24.33 4.18 19.67
N VAL A 285 -25.48 4.20 19.00
CA VAL A 285 -25.61 3.87 17.58
C VAL A 285 -26.15 5.07 16.81
N CYS A 286 -25.54 5.34 15.65
CA CYS A 286 -26.02 6.32 14.68
C CYS A 286 -26.04 5.71 13.26
N GLU A 287 -26.92 6.23 12.42
CA GLU A 287 -27.01 5.83 11.01
C GLU A 287 -26.50 6.99 10.16
N LEU A 288 -25.37 6.79 9.47
CA LEU A 288 -24.75 7.77 8.55
C LEU A 288 -24.81 9.24 9.07
N PRO A 289 -24.16 9.56 10.22
CA PRO A 289 -24.19 10.92 10.75
C PRO A 289 -23.69 11.93 9.72
N SER A 290 -24.26 13.13 9.71
CA SER A 290 -23.73 14.23 8.91
C SER A 290 -22.29 14.58 9.34
N PHE A 291 -21.53 15.25 8.48
CA PHE A 291 -20.19 15.73 8.85
C PHE A 291 -20.21 16.61 10.12
N GLU A 292 -21.25 17.43 10.32
CA GLU A 292 -21.37 18.27 11.53
C GLU A 292 -21.56 17.41 12.79
N GLU A 293 -22.40 16.37 12.72
CA GLU A 293 -22.61 15.44 13.83
C GLU A 293 -21.35 14.63 14.12
N MET A 294 -20.68 14.14 13.07
CA MET A 294 -19.43 13.40 13.22
C MET A 294 -18.33 14.28 13.82
N LEU A 295 -18.23 15.55 13.42
CA LEU A 295 -17.27 16.49 14.00
C LEU A 295 -17.51 16.65 15.50
N LYS A 296 -18.78 16.81 15.93
CA LYS A 296 -19.13 16.86 17.36
C LYS A 296 -18.79 15.56 18.09
N ILE A 297 -18.96 14.40 17.46
CA ILE A 297 -18.60 13.09 18.03
C ILE A 297 -17.08 12.99 18.24
N ILE A 298 -16.30 13.43 17.25
CA ILE A 298 -14.83 13.50 17.31
C ILE A 298 -14.38 14.47 18.41
N GLU A 299 -14.92 15.69 18.46
CA GLU A 299 -14.58 16.70 19.47
C GLU A 299 -14.89 16.22 20.89
N ASN A 300 -16.00 15.52 21.07
CA ASN A 300 -16.38 14.95 22.37
C ASN A 300 -15.67 13.62 22.70
N GLN A 301 -14.81 13.11 21.80
CA GLN A 301 -14.07 11.86 21.97
C GLN A 301 -15.00 10.71 22.39
N LYS A 302 -16.14 10.57 21.71
CA LYS A 302 -17.17 9.59 22.07
C LYS A 302 -17.16 8.41 21.11
N PRO A 303 -17.03 7.15 21.58
CA PRO A 303 -17.16 5.99 20.71
C PRO A 303 -18.61 5.85 20.23
N VAL A 304 -18.80 5.50 18.97
CA VAL A 304 -20.14 5.33 18.37
C VAL A 304 -20.13 4.26 17.29
N ILE A 305 -21.18 3.45 17.23
CA ILE A 305 -21.42 2.55 16.11
C ILE A 305 -22.07 3.36 14.98
N ILE A 306 -21.51 3.26 13.79
CA ILE A 306 -22.00 3.90 12.57
C ILE A 306 -22.54 2.80 11.64
N ARG A 307 -23.83 2.88 11.31
CA ARG A 307 -24.48 1.99 10.35
C ARG A 307 -24.56 2.61 8.96
N GLY A 308 -24.57 1.76 7.94
CA GLY A 308 -24.84 2.14 6.55
C GLY A 308 -23.61 2.42 5.69
N LEU A 309 -22.41 2.57 6.28
CA LEU A 309 -21.17 2.82 5.52
C LEU A 309 -20.71 1.58 4.75
N VAL A 310 -20.38 0.50 5.48
CA VAL A 310 -19.81 -0.73 4.88
C VAL A 310 -20.79 -1.39 3.92
N ASN A 311 -22.11 -1.22 4.14
CA ASN A 311 -23.13 -1.78 3.27
C ASN A 311 -23.03 -1.31 1.80
N GLN A 312 -22.37 -0.17 1.54
CA GLN A 312 -22.14 0.37 0.20
C GLN A 312 -20.85 -0.17 -0.45
N TRP A 313 -19.99 -0.85 0.30
CA TRP A 313 -18.74 -1.39 -0.23
C TRP A 313 -19.01 -2.61 -1.11
N PRO A 314 -18.34 -2.75 -2.28
CA PRO A 314 -18.36 -4.02 -3.02
C PRO A 314 -17.93 -5.22 -2.15
N ALA A 315 -16.97 -5.00 -1.24
CA ALA A 315 -16.52 -5.97 -0.26
C ALA A 315 -17.66 -6.59 0.56
N PHE A 316 -18.70 -5.84 0.92
CA PHE A 316 -19.79 -6.35 1.76
C PHE A 316 -20.56 -7.52 1.12
N THR A 317 -20.59 -7.57 -0.22
CA THR A 317 -21.22 -8.68 -0.96
C THR A 317 -20.20 -9.68 -1.50
N LYS A 318 -19.01 -9.23 -1.88
CA LYS A 318 -17.97 -10.06 -2.49
C LYS A 318 -17.16 -10.85 -1.47
N TRP A 319 -16.73 -10.20 -0.39
CA TRP A 319 -15.71 -10.74 0.48
C TRP A 319 -16.25 -11.87 1.35
N ASN A 320 -15.57 -13.00 1.26
CA ASN A 320 -15.67 -14.14 2.14
C ASN A 320 -14.33 -14.90 2.10
N PHE A 321 -14.16 -15.90 2.96
CA PHE A 321 -12.89 -16.63 3.02
C PHE A 321 -12.52 -17.34 1.70
N SER A 322 -13.51 -17.80 0.92
CA SER A 322 -13.25 -18.40 -0.40
C SER A 322 -12.76 -17.36 -1.40
N TYR A 323 -13.38 -16.17 -1.42
CA TYR A 323 -12.93 -15.07 -2.26
C TYR A 323 -11.47 -14.71 -1.99
N PHE A 324 -11.06 -14.58 -0.73
CA PHE A 324 -9.68 -14.28 -0.40
C PHE A 324 -8.73 -15.44 -0.75
N ASN A 325 -9.12 -16.69 -0.48
CA ASN A 325 -8.31 -17.85 -0.82
C ASN A 325 -8.08 -17.94 -2.35
N GLU A 326 -9.09 -17.67 -3.15
CA GLU A 326 -9.01 -17.63 -4.61
C GLU A 326 -8.17 -16.45 -5.10
N SER A 327 -8.42 -15.24 -4.56
CA SER A 327 -7.83 -14.00 -5.07
C SER A 327 -6.39 -13.76 -4.62
N ILE A 328 -6.02 -14.26 -3.44
CA ILE A 328 -4.72 -13.99 -2.81
C ILE A 328 -4.06 -15.23 -2.19
N GLY A 329 -4.56 -16.44 -2.42
CA GLY A 329 -4.09 -17.65 -1.73
C GLY A 329 -2.58 -17.88 -1.76
N TYR A 330 -1.91 -17.64 -2.89
CA TYR A 330 -0.44 -17.77 -2.99
C TYR A 330 0.36 -16.59 -2.43
N ARG A 331 -0.29 -15.50 -2.02
CA ARG A 331 0.40 -14.33 -1.47
C ARG A 331 0.91 -14.64 -0.07
N THR A 332 2.14 -14.23 0.22
CA THR A 332 2.74 -14.38 1.55
C THR A 332 2.18 -13.31 2.49
N VAL A 333 1.74 -13.70 3.68
CA VAL A 333 1.14 -12.82 4.69
C VAL A 333 1.74 -13.07 6.08
N PRO A 334 1.85 -12.04 6.94
CA PRO A 334 2.26 -12.21 8.33
C PRO A 334 1.09 -12.69 9.19
N ILE A 335 1.30 -13.82 9.88
CA ILE A 335 0.32 -14.42 10.78
C ILE A 335 0.88 -14.44 12.19
N GLU A 336 0.13 -13.85 13.12
CA GLU A 336 0.33 -14.01 14.55
C GLU A 336 -0.20 -15.37 15.01
N ILE A 337 0.59 -16.11 15.78
CA ILE A 337 0.22 -17.43 16.29
C ILE A 337 0.34 -17.40 17.82
N GLY A 338 -0.77 -17.63 18.50
CA GLY A 338 -0.87 -17.60 19.97
C GLY A 338 -2.21 -17.03 20.41
N SER A 339 -2.55 -17.16 21.70
CA SER A 339 -3.85 -16.70 22.19
C SER A 339 -3.93 -15.18 22.35
N SER A 340 -2.80 -14.55 22.64
CA SER A 340 -2.61 -13.11 22.75
C SER A 340 -1.16 -12.73 22.44
N TYR A 341 -0.92 -11.55 21.85
CA TYR A 341 0.44 -11.01 21.67
C TYR A 341 1.16 -10.67 22.98
N THR A 342 0.45 -10.71 24.12
CA THR A 342 1.06 -10.58 25.44
C THR A 342 1.59 -11.89 26.01
N ASP A 343 1.35 -13.03 25.34
CA ASP A 343 1.72 -14.35 25.85
C ASP A 343 3.14 -14.73 25.44
N SER A 344 3.84 -15.48 26.30
CA SER A 344 5.23 -15.88 26.04
C SER A 344 5.42 -16.84 24.87
N ASN A 345 4.36 -17.54 24.44
CA ASN A 345 4.37 -18.45 23.30
C ASN A 345 3.94 -17.77 21.98
N TRP A 346 3.60 -16.47 22.01
CA TRP A 346 3.25 -15.73 20.81
C TRP A 346 4.44 -15.64 19.85
N LYS A 347 4.16 -15.81 18.57
CA LYS A 347 5.13 -15.60 17.50
C LYS A 347 4.45 -15.09 16.25
N GLN A 348 5.19 -14.35 15.44
CA GLN A 348 4.81 -14.02 14.08
C GLN A 348 5.48 -14.99 13.10
N THR A 349 4.77 -15.43 12.07
CA THR A 349 5.33 -16.28 11.01
C THR A 349 4.75 -15.86 9.67
N LEU A 350 5.58 -15.89 8.64
CA LEU A 350 5.17 -15.68 7.26
C LEU A 350 4.76 -17.01 6.64
N MET A 351 3.60 -17.04 5.99
CA MET A 351 3.10 -18.19 5.23
C MET A 351 2.23 -17.71 4.07
N THR A 352 1.85 -18.59 3.16
CA THR A 352 0.87 -18.22 2.14
C THR A 352 -0.51 -18.03 2.77
N PHE A 353 -1.35 -17.17 2.18
CA PHE A 353 -2.71 -17.00 2.65
C PHE A 353 -3.51 -18.31 2.59
N HIS A 354 -3.24 -19.16 1.59
CA HIS A 354 -3.82 -20.49 1.48
C HIS A 354 -3.46 -21.39 2.67
N ASP A 355 -2.19 -21.46 3.05
CA ASP A 355 -1.75 -22.23 4.23
C ASP A 355 -2.42 -21.70 5.51
N PHE A 356 -2.62 -20.38 5.60
CA PHE A 356 -3.34 -19.76 6.72
C PHE A 356 -4.80 -20.23 6.78
N ILE A 357 -5.50 -20.28 5.64
CA ILE A 357 -6.87 -20.78 5.55
C ILE A 357 -6.94 -22.25 6.00
N GLU A 358 -6.14 -23.13 5.39
CA GLU A 358 -6.18 -24.57 5.71
C GLU A 358 -5.90 -24.82 7.20
N LYS A 359 -4.88 -24.14 7.73
CA LYS A 359 -4.36 -24.41 9.07
C LYS A 359 -5.19 -23.79 10.19
N PHE A 360 -5.74 -22.59 10.00
CA PHE A 360 -6.36 -21.82 11.08
C PHE A 360 -7.84 -21.52 10.88
N ILE A 361 -8.35 -21.55 9.64
CA ILE A 361 -9.76 -21.29 9.35
C ILE A 361 -10.54 -22.59 9.16
N GLU A 362 -10.02 -23.58 8.45
CA GLU A 362 -10.74 -24.83 8.18
C GLU A 362 -10.53 -25.91 9.25
N CYS A 363 -9.38 -25.89 9.93
CA CYS A 363 -9.08 -26.82 11.01
C CYS A 363 -9.56 -26.30 12.38
N GLU A 364 -10.16 -27.18 13.19
CA GLU A 364 -10.39 -26.95 14.62
C GLU A 364 -9.04 -26.93 15.37
N ASN A 365 -8.42 -25.75 15.50
CA ASN A 365 -7.24 -25.58 16.32
C ASN A 365 -7.58 -24.72 17.56
N SER A 366 -7.84 -25.37 18.69
CA SER A 366 -8.29 -24.72 19.92
C SER A 366 -7.21 -24.01 20.73
N ASP A 367 -5.93 -24.39 20.55
CA ASP A 367 -4.89 -24.04 21.53
C ASP A 367 -3.94 -22.93 21.05
N ASN A 368 -3.90 -22.65 19.74
CA ASN A 368 -3.08 -21.57 19.15
C ASN A 368 -3.77 -21.01 17.91
N PRO A 369 -4.66 -20.00 18.03
CA PRO A 369 -5.28 -19.38 16.87
C PRO A 369 -4.21 -18.67 16.03
N GLY A 370 -4.42 -18.65 14.72
CA GLY A 370 -3.66 -17.84 13.78
C GLY A 370 -4.45 -16.60 13.44
N TYR A 371 -3.83 -15.43 13.46
CA TYR A 371 -4.49 -14.16 13.18
C TYR A 371 -3.65 -13.33 12.21
N LEU A 372 -4.21 -13.00 11.05
CA LEU A 372 -3.68 -11.95 10.19
C LEU A 372 -4.15 -10.62 10.80
N ALA A 373 -3.33 -10.07 11.68
CA ALA A 373 -3.63 -8.88 12.46
C ALA A 373 -2.83 -7.69 11.97
N GLN A 374 -3.47 -6.51 11.98
CA GLN A 374 -2.83 -5.21 11.74
C GLN A 374 -1.90 -5.17 10.52
N HIS A 375 -2.30 -5.82 9.42
CA HIS A 375 -1.49 -5.88 8.21
C HIS A 375 -1.97 -4.86 7.18
N ARG A 376 -1.03 -4.10 6.59
CA ARG A 376 -1.28 -3.14 5.50
C ARG A 376 -1.46 -3.86 4.16
N LEU A 377 -2.41 -4.79 4.11
CA LEU A 377 -2.62 -5.69 2.96
C LEU A 377 -2.96 -4.91 1.68
N PHE A 378 -3.60 -3.75 1.79
CA PHE A 378 -3.93 -2.89 0.66
C PHE A 378 -2.70 -2.29 -0.04
N ASP A 379 -1.61 -2.07 0.71
CA ASP A 379 -0.35 -1.59 0.12
C ASP A 379 0.36 -2.75 -0.61
N GLN A 380 0.21 -3.98 -0.11
CA GLN A 380 0.76 -5.18 -0.73
C GLN A 380 -0.06 -5.66 -1.94
N ILE A 381 -1.38 -5.47 -1.89
CA ILE A 381 -2.36 -5.94 -2.87
C ILE A 381 -3.35 -4.80 -3.18
N PRO A 382 -2.92 -3.79 -3.97
CA PRO A 382 -3.73 -2.61 -4.26
C PRO A 382 -5.07 -2.93 -4.94
N GLU A 383 -5.18 -4.07 -5.61
CA GLU A 383 -6.42 -4.50 -6.28
C GLU A 383 -7.59 -4.66 -5.29
N LEU A 384 -7.31 -4.94 -4.01
CA LEU A 384 -8.33 -5.04 -2.96
C LEU A 384 -8.97 -3.69 -2.63
N LEU A 385 -8.32 -2.56 -2.93
CA LEU A 385 -8.91 -1.22 -2.74
C LEU A 385 -10.11 -0.99 -3.65
N ASN A 386 -10.22 -1.70 -4.78
CA ASN A 386 -11.40 -1.63 -5.65
C ASN A 386 -12.68 -2.10 -4.95
N ASP A 387 -12.56 -2.83 -3.84
CA ASP A 387 -13.69 -3.37 -3.09
C ASP A 387 -14.07 -2.51 -1.87
N ILE A 388 -13.32 -1.44 -1.59
CA ILE A 388 -13.43 -0.64 -0.37
C ILE A 388 -13.67 0.82 -0.71
N ILE A 389 -14.47 1.49 0.12
CA ILE A 389 -14.66 2.95 0.05
C ILE A 389 -14.15 3.53 1.36
N ILE A 390 -13.10 4.34 1.32
CA ILE A 390 -12.58 5.01 2.52
C ILE A 390 -13.73 5.84 3.13
N PRO A 391 -14.06 5.68 4.43
CA PRO A 391 -15.12 6.47 5.04
C PRO A 391 -14.84 7.97 4.91
N ASP A 392 -15.81 8.72 4.41
CA ASP A 392 -15.68 10.17 4.18
C ASP A 392 -15.26 10.95 5.43
N TYR A 393 -15.61 10.46 6.61
CA TYR A 393 -15.22 11.02 7.90
C TYR A 393 -13.70 11.03 8.13
N CYS A 394 -12.94 10.17 7.46
CA CYS A 394 -11.47 10.23 7.48
C CYS A 394 -10.93 11.54 6.87
N ALA A 395 -11.73 12.29 6.12
CA ALA A 395 -11.35 13.61 5.60
C ALA A 395 -11.12 14.66 6.70
N PHE A 396 -11.53 14.40 7.94
CA PHE A 396 -11.11 15.20 9.10
C PHE A 396 -9.63 15.01 9.47
N GLY A 397 -8.94 14.06 8.85
CA GLY A 397 -7.51 13.84 9.01
C GLY A 397 -6.67 15.03 8.51
N GLU A 398 -5.60 15.39 9.22
CA GLU A 398 -4.73 16.52 8.85
C GLU A 398 -4.12 16.36 7.44
N GLU A 399 -3.82 15.11 7.09
CA GLU A 399 -3.17 14.72 5.83
C GLU A 399 -4.18 14.43 4.70
N GLY A 400 -5.48 14.62 4.97
CA GLY A 400 -6.57 14.37 4.02
C GLY A 400 -6.93 12.89 3.87
N ILE A 401 -7.96 12.64 3.06
CA ILE A 401 -8.55 11.29 2.86
C ILE A 401 -7.62 10.32 2.13
N ASP A 402 -6.62 10.83 1.41
CA ASP A 402 -5.64 10.03 0.65
C ASP A 402 -4.54 9.41 1.52
N ASN A 403 -4.41 9.85 2.78
CA ASN A 403 -3.35 9.42 3.71
C ASN A 403 -3.91 8.74 4.96
N VAL A 404 -4.84 7.81 4.74
CA VAL A 404 -5.44 6.99 5.81
C VAL A 404 -4.64 5.69 5.94
N ASP A 405 -4.23 5.35 7.16
CA ASP A 405 -3.59 4.04 7.39
C ASP A 405 -4.65 2.96 7.42
N MET A 406 -4.65 2.12 6.41
CA MET A 406 -5.61 1.02 6.27
C MET A 406 -4.96 -0.30 6.63
N ASN A 407 -5.51 -0.97 7.65
CA ASN A 407 -5.10 -2.32 8.03
C ASN A 407 -6.27 -3.29 7.90
N ILE A 408 -5.97 -4.53 7.57
CA ILE A 408 -6.94 -5.62 7.54
C ILE A 408 -6.72 -6.58 8.71
N TRP A 409 -7.82 -7.19 9.15
CA TRP A 409 -7.87 -8.12 10.26
C TRP A 409 -8.65 -9.36 9.82
N ILE A 410 -7.98 -10.50 9.64
CA ILE A 410 -8.60 -11.76 9.20
C ILE A 410 -8.23 -12.88 10.16
N GLY A 411 -9.24 -13.54 10.74
CA GLY A 411 -9.00 -14.61 11.70
C GLY A 411 -10.21 -15.52 11.93
N PRO A 412 -9.98 -16.69 12.55
CA PRO A 412 -11.04 -17.56 13.03
C PRO A 412 -11.79 -16.91 14.20
N ALA A 413 -12.86 -17.56 14.65
CA ALA A 413 -13.49 -17.17 15.90
C ALA A 413 -12.53 -17.38 17.08
N GLY A 414 -12.57 -16.49 18.07
CA GLY A 414 -11.74 -16.57 19.27
C GLY A 414 -10.39 -15.85 19.19
N THR A 415 -10.01 -15.23 18.08
CA THR A 415 -8.84 -14.33 18.05
C THR A 415 -9.07 -13.14 18.98
N VAL A 416 -8.02 -12.77 19.72
CA VAL A 416 -8.07 -11.70 20.72
C VAL A 416 -7.03 -10.63 20.41
N SER A 417 -7.46 -9.37 20.45
CA SER A 417 -6.57 -8.23 20.65
C SER A 417 -6.77 -7.75 22.11
N PRO A 418 -5.77 -7.95 22.99
CA PRO A 418 -5.77 -7.43 24.37
C PRO A 418 -6.16 -5.98 24.48
N LEU A 419 -6.54 -5.55 25.68
CA LEU A 419 -6.87 -4.16 25.94
C LEU A 419 -5.64 -3.27 25.72
N HIS A 420 -5.68 -2.42 24.70
CA HIS A 420 -4.58 -1.51 24.32
C HIS A 420 -5.15 -0.20 23.77
N PHE A 421 -4.32 0.82 23.58
CA PHE A 421 -4.72 2.03 22.87
C PHE A 421 -3.83 2.30 21.66
N ASP A 422 -4.43 2.96 20.66
CA ASP A 422 -3.76 3.49 19.48
C ASP A 422 -3.69 5.02 19.53
N PRO A 423 -2.65 5.65 18.95
CA PRO A 423 -2.49 7.10 18.98
C PRO A 423 -3.38 7.85 17.98
N LYS A 424 -4.01 7.15 17.02
CA LYS A 424 -4.85 7.74 15.96
C LYS A 424 -6.33 7.45 16.21
N ASN A 425 -7.21 8.27 15.65
CA ASN A 425 -8.63 7.90 15.55
C ASN A 425 -8.76 6.72 14.59
N ASN A 426 -9.77 5.88 14.80
CA ASN A 426 -10.00 4.69 13.98
C ASN A 426 -11.48 4.55 13.63
N ILE A 427 -11.80 4.37 12.34
CA ILE A 427 -13.09 3.83 11.91
C ILE A 427 -12.89 2.35 11.63
N PHE A 428 -13.27 1.52 12.61
CA PHE A 428 -13.12 0.07 12.56
C PHE A 428 -14.34 -0.55 11.90
N CYS A 429 -14.20 -1.00 10.65
CA CYS A 429 -15.26 -1.48 9.77
C CYS A 429 -15.35 -3.01 9.82
N GLN A 430 -16.53 -3.55 10.13
CA GLN A 430 -16.76 -5.00 10.14
C GLN A 430 -17.38 -5.45 8.82
N VAL A 431 -16.67 -6.31 8.06
CA VAL A 431 -17.14 -6.79 6.75
C VAL A 431 -17.77 -8.18 6.86
N VAL A 432 -17.12 -9.11 7.57
CA VAL A 432 -17.59 -10.50 7.75
C VAL A 432 -17.54 -10.88 9.23
N GLY A 433 -18.55 -11.60 9.70
CA GLY A 433 -18.62 -12.08 11.09
C GLY A 433 -18.89 -10.96 12.11
N ARG A 434 -18.83 -11.31 13.40
CA ARG A 434 -19.04 -10.37 14.52
C ARG A 434 -17.80 -10.30 15.41
N LYS A 435 -17.57 -9.11 15.98
CA LYS A 435 -16.55 -8.87 17.01
C LYS A 435 -17.19 -8.23 18.23
N PHE A 436 -16.81 -8.69 19.42
CA PHE A 436 -17.11 -8.00 20.67
C PHE A 436 -15.99 -7.02 20.97
N LEU A 437 -16.34 -5.79 21.34
CA LEU A 437 -15.40 -4.75 21.73
C LEU A 437 -15.75 -4.20 23.11
N ARG A 438 -14.70 -3.95 23.89
CA ARG A 438 -14.77 -3.33 25.21
C ARG A 438 -13.82 -2.14 25.26
N LEU A 439 -14.34 -0.96 25.55
CA LEU A 439 -13.65 0.31 25.41
C LEU A 439 -13.55 1.04 26.76
N VAL A 440 -12.44 1.72 27.02
CA VAL A 440 -12.27 2.60 28.17
C VAL A 440 -11.67 3.93 27.71
N PRO A 441 -12.20 5.10 28.12
CA PRO A 441 -11.68 6.40 27.72
C PRO A 441 -10.20 6.60 28.03
N ALA A 442 -9.51 7.36 27.17
CA ALA A 442 -8.10 7.72 27.36
C ALA A 442 -7.83 8.40 28.70
N THR A 443 -8.78 9.21 29.19
CA THR A 443 -8.72 9.93 30.47
C THR A 443 -8.69 9.00 31.70
N GLU A 444 -8.97 7.70 31.50
CA GLU A 444 -9.00 6.69 32.56
C GLU A 444 -7.88 5.66 32.41
N ALA A 445 -6.79 6.02 31.72
CA ALA A 445 -5.63 5.15 31.53
C ALA A 445 -5.11 4.50 32.82
N GLU A 446 -5.18 5.19 33.96
CA GLU A 446 -4.74 4.60 35.23
C GLU A 446 -5.64 3.46 35.74
N ASN A 447 -6.92 3.43 35.36
CA ASN A 447 -7.87 2.41 35.80
C ASN A 447 -7.70 1.09 35.03
N VAL A 448 -6.98 1.12 33.91
CA VAL A 448 -6.70 -0.06 33.08
C VAL A 448 -5.30 -0.63 33.27
N TYR A 449 -4.53 -0.15 34.25
CA TYR A 449 -3.22 -0.69 34.62
C TYR A 449 -2.29 -0.93 33.41
N PRO A 450 -1.83 0.14 32.74
CA PRO A 450 -0.88 0.03 31.64
C PRO A 450 0.36 -0.76 32.06
N ARG A 451 1.01 -1.42 31.11
CA ARG A 451 2.34 -2.00 31.34
C ARG A 451 3.35 -0.87 31.44
N ASN A 452 4.32 -1.02 32.33
CA ASN A 452 5.27 0.05 32.68
C ASN A 452 6.68 -0.20 32.11
N ASP A 453 6.88 -1.29 31.36
CA ASP A 453 8.17 -1.75 30.86
C ASP A 453 8.08 -2.33 29.44
N GLY A 454 9.15 -2.15 28.67
CA GLY A 454 9.30 -2.69 27.32
C GLY A 454 8.53 -1.93 26.23
N ILE A 455 8.21 -2.63 25.14
CA ILE A 455 7.58 -2.08 23.94
C ILE A 455 6.05 -2.00 24.08
N LEU A 456 5.46 -2.67 25.08
CA LEU A 456 4.02 -2.84 25.26
C LEU A 456 3.37 -1.82 26.22
N ILE A 457 3.94 -0.62 26.35
CA ILE A 457 3.44 0.42 27.28
C ILE A 457 2.01 0.89 26.95
N ASN A 458 1.57 0.71 25.71
CA ASN A 458 0.21 1.00 25.27
C ASN A 458 -0.77 -0.16 25.51
N THR A 459 -0.34 -1.24 26.16
CA THR A 459 -1.15 -2.43 26.44
C THR A 459 -1.39 -2.57 27.95
N SER A 460 -2.61 -2.94 28.31
CA SER A 460 -3.05 -3.19 29.68
C SER A 460 -2.48 -4.49 30.26
N GLN A 461 -2.36 -4.55 31.58
CA GLN A 461 -2.12 -5.79 32.33
C GLN A 461 -3.41 -6.58 32.60
N VAL A 462 -4.58 -5.95 32.43
CA VAL A 462 -5.90 -6.54 32.72
C VAL A 462 -6.34 -7.38 31.53
N ASP A 463 -6.75 -8.63 31.79
CA ASP A 463 -7.56 -9.38 30.84
C ASP A 463 -8.98 -8.81 30.84
N ALA A 464 -9.26 -7.94 29.86
CA ALA A 464 -10.56 -7.28 29.75
C ALA A 464 -11.71 -8.24 29.47
N ARG A 465 -11.46 -9.50 29.07
CA ARG A 465 -12.51 -10.52 28.93
C ARG A 465 -13.09 -10.92 30.28
N CYS A 466 -12.22 -11.11 31.27
CA CYS A 466 -12.57 -11.53 32.63
C CYS A 466 -11.64 -10.84 33.64
N PRO A 467 -11.89 -9.54 33.94
CA PRO A 467 -11.00 -8.76 34.81
C PRO A 467 -10.90 -9.35 36.22
N ASP A 468 -9.68 -9.59 36.70
CA ASP A 468 -9.42 -9.95 38.09
C ASP A 468 -9.42 -8.68 38.96
N ILE A 469 -10.61 -8.34 39.48
CA ILE A 469 -10.82 -7.15 40.34
C ILE A 469 -10.06 -7.27 41.68
N THR A 470 -9.66 -8.47 42.11
CA THR A 470 -8.85 -8.61 43.34
C THR A 470 -7.43 -8.10 43.11
N LYS A 471 -6.89 -8.33 41.91
CA LYS A 471 -5.57 -7.86 41.49
C LYS A 471 -5.60 -6.43 40.94
N PHE A 472 -6.67 -6.07 40.24
CA PHE A 472 -6.84 -4.81 39.52
C PHE A 472 -8.11 -4.05 39.96
N PRO A 473 -8.21 -3.65 41.24
CA PRO A 473 -9.45 -3.11 41.81
C PRO A 473 -9.98 -1.86 41.11
N ARG A 474 -9.10 -0.96 40.63
CA ARG A 474 -9.50 0.28 39.94
C ARG A 474 -10.22 0.03 38.62
N PHE A 475 -10.10 -1.16 38.03
CA PHE A 475 -10.82 -1.49 36.81
C PHE A 475 -12.34 -1.50 37.03
N SER A 476 -12.79 -1.78 38.26
CA SER A 476 -14.22 -1.70 38.63
C SER A 476 -14.76 -0.26 38.70
N GLU A 477 -13.87 0.72 38.78
CA GLU A 477 -14.20 2.15 38.79
C GLU A 477 -14.19 2.76 37.38
N ALA A 478 -13.71 2.01 36.38
CA ALA A 478 -13.61 2.50 35.01
C ALA A 478 -14.99 2.68 34.36
N HIS A 479 -15.16 3.69 33.50
CA HIS A 479 -16.31 3.76 32.59
C HIS A 479 -16.05 2.88 31.38
N VAL A 480 -16.72 1.73 31.34
CA VAL A 480 -16.53 0.73 30.28
C VAL A 480 -17.66 0.85 29.25
N PHE A 481 -17.33 0.88 27.97
CA PHE A 481 -18.31 0.77 26.89
C PHE A 481 -18.19 -0.56 26.18
N ASP A 482 -19.27 -1.32 26.12
CA ASP A 482 -19.34 -2.61 25.46
C ASP A 482 -20.18 -2.53 24.17
N CYS A 483 -19.76 -3.28 23.16
CA CYS A 483 -20.60 -3.51 21.98
C CYS A 483 -20.28 -4.83 21.29
N THR A 484 -21.25 -5.33 20.51
CA THR A 484 -21.00 -6.36 19.50
C THR A 484 -21.16 -5.74 18.13
N LEU A 485 -20.05 -5.57 17.41
CA LEU A 485 -20.03 -5.02 16.07
C LEU A 485 -20.35 -6.13 15.06
N CYS A 486 -21.41 -5.92 14.28
CA CYS A 486 -21.89 -6.86 13.27
C CYS A 486 -21.41 -6.49 11.86
N ALA A 487 -21.42 -7.45 10.94
CA ALA A 487 -21.12 -7.21 9.53
C ALA A 487 -22.01 -6.07 8.97
N GLY A 488 -21.39 -5.09 8.32
CA GLY A 488 -22.04 -3.89 7.81
C GLY A 488 -21.90 -2.66 8.72
N GLU A 489 -21.51 -2.84 9.98
CA GLU A 489 -21.34 -1.76 10.95
C GLU A 489 -19.87 -1.30 11.03
N CYS A 490 -19.67 -0.02 11.36
CA CYS A 490 -18.38 0.54 11.76
C CYS A 490 -18.44 0.95 13.23
N LEU A 491 -17.30 0.93 13.92
CA LEU A 491 -17.12 1.58 15.21
C LEU A 491 -16.12 2.73 15.05
N PHE A 492 -16.51 3.94 15.43
CA PHE A 492 -15.56 5.02 15.65
C PHE A 492 -14.90 4.83 17.03
N ILE A 493 -13.58 4.68 17.03
CA ILE A 493 -12.74 4.59 18.23
C ILE A 493 -11.90 5.87 18.26
N PRO A 494 -12.12 6.77 19.24
CA PRO A 494 -11.35 7.99 19.36
C PRO A 494 -9.87 7.71 19.67
N ALA A 495 -8.99 8.62 19.27
CA ALA A 495 -7.57 8.52 19.56
C ALA A 495 -7.29 8.32 21.06
N GLY A 496 -6.41 7.38 21.40
CA GLY A 496 -6.06 7.07 22.78
C GLY A 496 -7.09 6.25 23.56
N PHE A 497 -8.25 5.91 22.97
CA PHE A 497 -9.20 5.00 23.63
C PHE A 497 -8.60 3.61 23.76
N TRP A 498 -8.68 3.09 24.99
CA TRP A 498 -8.33 1.70 25.27
C TRP A 498 -9.42 0.81 24.72
N HIS A 499 -9.06 -0.22 23.96
CA HIS A 499 -9.99 -1.13 23.35
C HIS A 499 -9.49 -2.57 23.36
N TYR A 500 -10.37 -3.48 23.75
CA TYR A 500 -10.22 -4.92 23.70
C TYR A 500 -11.13 -5.45 22.60
N VAL A 501 -10.65 -6.45 21.83
CA VAL A 501 -11.41 -7.04 20.72
C VAL A 501 -11.39 -8.57 20.79
N LEU A 502 -12.56 -9.19 20.68
CA LEU A 502 -12.74 -10.64 20.58
C LEU A 502 -13.56 -10.98 19.34
N ALA A 503 -13.01 -11.80 18.44
CA ALA A 503 -13.79 -12.36 17.33
C ALA A 503 -14.80 -13.40 17.83
N LEU A 504 -16.09 -13.15 17.57
CA LEU A 504 -17.16 -14.07 17.95
C LEU A 504 -17.41 -15.15 16.89
N ASP A 505 -17.17 -14.78 15.63
CA ASP A 505 -17.23 -15.65 14.46
C ASP A 505 -15.90 -15.53 13.68
N PRO A 506 -15.62 -16.43 12.71
CA PRO A 506 -14.60 -16.14 11.71
C PRO A 506 -14.87 -14.78 11.07
N SER A 507 -13.88 -13.90 11.08
CA SER A 507 -14.12 -12.47 10.84
C SER A 507 -13.12 -11.83 9.88
N ILE A 508 -13.62 -10.81 9.17
CA ILE A 508 -12.84 -9.92 8.30
C ILE A 508 -13.24 -8.49 8.67
N SER A 509 -12.26 -7.69 9.10
CA SER A 509 -12.44 -6.27 9.45
C SER A 509 -11.39 -5.40 8.76
N VAL A 510 -11.71 -4.14 8.54
CA VAL A 510 -10.81 -3.12 8.00
C VAL A 510 -10.77 -1.95 8.98
N SER A 511 -9.59 -1.55 9.43
CA SER A 511 -9.42 -0.33 10.24
C SER A 511 -8.91 0.81 9.38
N CYS A 512 -9.51 1.98 9.51
CA CYS A 512 -9.09 3.21 8.84
C CYS A 512 -8.59 4.21 9.89
N TRP A 513 -7.27 4.37 10.02
CA TRP A 513 -6.68 5.26 11.03
C TRP A 513 -6.34 6.62 10.46
N PHE A 514 -6.69 7.68 11.20
CA PHE A 514 -6.43 9.08 10.81
C PHE A 514 -6.19 9.96 12.04
N THR A 515 -5.40 11.02 11.86
CA THR A 515 -5.09 11.99 12.91
C THR A 515 -5.80 13.30 12.62
N THR A 516 -6.59 13.82 13.56
CA THR A 516 -7.29 15.11 13.42
C THR A 516 -6.40 16.28 13.87
N LYS A 517 -6.67 17.48 13.35
CA LYS A 517 -6.00 18.70 13.84
C LYS A 517 -6.31 18.94 15.30
N THR A 518 -5.26 19.16 16.09
CA THR A 518 -5.35 19.51 17.52
C THR A 518 -5.78 20.95 17.75
#